data_AF-A0A2E4S015-F1
#
_entry.id   AF-A0A2E4S015-F1
#
_cell.length_a   1.000
_cell.length_b   1.000
_cell.length_c   1.000
_cell.angle_alpha   90.00
_cell.angle_beta   90.00
_cell.angle_gamma   90.00
#
_symmetry.space_group_name_H-M   'P 1'
#
loop_
_entity.id
_entity.type
_entity.pdbx_description
1 polymer ?
#
loop_
_entity_poly.entity_id
_entity_poly.type
_entity_poly.pdbx_seq_one_letter_code
_entity_poly.pdbx_strand_id
1 'polypeptide(L)'
;MGSMTIGKLSGATGVKVTTIRYYESIDLLDEPERSASGQRLYGAAAVERLGFIRHARDLGFPVSAIRELISLQVDPGRDCDLVDQIARRQLGEVRRRLTQLEALEAELKRMITACEGGKVASCSVLAALGHHEHCLHEEHAGKEVLAALPSK
;
A
#
# COMPACT_ATOMS: atom_id res chain seq x y z
N MET A 1 16.76 19.02 22.75
CA MET A 1 16.84 18.07 21.62
C MET A 1 16.61 18.85 20.34
N GLY A 2 17.54 18.79 19.38
CA GLY A 2 17.61 19.76 18.29
C GLY A 2 16.55 19.55 17.21
N SER A 3 15.95 20.64 16.75
CA SER A 3 15.06 20.66 15.59
C SER A 3 15.83 20.40 14.29
N MET A 4 15.27 19.59 13.40
CA MET A 4 15.85 19.22 12.11
C MET A 4 15.16 19.95 10.96
N THR A 5 15.89 20.29 9.90
CA THR A 5 15.27 20.74 8.65
C THR A 5 14.62 19.56 7.93
N ILE A 6 13.71 19.82 6.99
CA ILE A 6 13.02 18.76 6.22
C ILE A 6 13.99 17.80 5.50
N GLY A 7 15.14 18.31 5.02
CA GLY A 7 16.17 17.49 4.38
C GLY A 7 16.87 16.56 5.37
N LYS A 8 17.17 17.05 6.58
CA LYS A 8 17.73 16.22 7.67
C LYS A 8 16.71 15.19 8.16
N LEU A 9 15.44 15.56 8.29
CA LEU A 9 14.36 14.64 8.64
C LEU A 9 14.20 13.53 7.59
N SER A 10 14.24 13.90 6.30
CA SER A 10 14.20 12.95 5.19
C SER A 10 15.35 11.94 5.26
N GLY A 11 16.58 12.40 5.50
CA GLY A 11 17.73 11.51 5.69
C GLY A 11 17.59 10.59 6.90
N ALA A 12 17.11 11.11 8.04
CA ALA A 12 16.96 10.34 9.27
C ALA A 12 15.86 9.27 9.19
N THR A 13 14.79 9.55 8.44
CA THR A 13 13.60 8.68 8.35
C THR A 13 13.56 7.86 7.07
N GLY A 14 14.42 8.14 6.08
CA GLY A 14 14.35 7.54 4.74
C GLY A 14 13.08 7.92 3.96
N VAL A 15 12.25 8.84 4.47
CA VAL A 15 11.03 9.29 3.80
C VAL A 15 11.39 10.47 2.90
N LYS A 16 10.97 10.43 1.63
CA LYS A 16 11.25 11.51 0.67
C LYS A 16 10.63 12.83 1.13
N VAL A 17 11.32 13.94 0.88
CA VAL A 17 10.84 15.31 1.20
C VAL A 17 9.43 15.57 0.64
N THR A 18 9.14 15.12 -0.59
CA THR A 18 7.81 15.26 -1.21
C THR A 18 6.73 14.49 -0.44
N THR A 19 7.06 13.29 0.05
CA THR A 19 6.17 12.47 0.86
C THR A 19 5.94 13.07 2.25
N ILE A 20 6.97 13.67 2.87
CA ILE A 20 6.82 14.39 4.14
C ILE A 20 5.84 15.55 3.97
N ARG A 21 6.01 16.38 2.92
CA ARG A 21 5.07 17.47 2.60
C ARG A 21 3.67 16.98 2.29
N TYR A 22 3.54 15.83 1.62
CA TYR A 22 2.25 15.20 1.40
C TYR A 22 1.58 14.84 2.72
N TYR A 23 2.28 14.19 3.64
CA TYR A 23 1.74 13.84 4.96
C TYR A 23 1.36 15.06 5.80
N GLU A 24 2.10 16.17 5.69
CA GLU A 24 1.67 17.46 6.25
C GLU A 24 0.36 17.95 5.62
N SER A 25 0.26 17.94 4.28
CA SER A 25 -0.91 18.48 3.56
C SER A 25 -2.22 17.74 3.83
N ILE A 26 -2.13 16.53 4.39
CA ILE A 26 -3.27 15.72 4.79
C ILE A 26 -3.35 15.60 6.32
N ASP A 27 -2.67 16.41 7.11
CA ASP A 27 -2.71 16.38 8.59
C ASP A 27 -2.36 15.01 9.19
N LEU A 28 -1.50 14.24 8.53
CA LEU A 28 -0.98 12.98 9.04
C LEU A 28 0.34 13.17 9.80
N LEU A 29 1.03 14.28 9.51
CA LEU A 29 2.16 14.81 10.25
C LEU A 29 1.80 16.22 10.71
N ASP A 30 2.06 16.53 11.97
CA ASP A 30 1.72 17.83 12.56
C ASP A 30 2.50 18.97 11.87
N GLU A 31 1.92 20.16 11.80
CA GLU A 31 2.59 21.32 11.18
C GLU A 31 3.87 21.65 11.99
N PRO A 32 5.05 21.70 11.34
CA PRO A 32 6.29 21.98 12.04
C PRO A 32 6.42 23.44 12.44
N GLU A 33 7.18 23.67 13.51
CA GLU A 33 7.64 25.01 13.86
C GLU A 33 8.50 25.60 12.72
N ARG A 34 8.64 26.93 12.74
CA ARG A 34 9.47 27.65 11.77
C ARG A 34 10.62 28.37 12.46
N SER A 35 11.80 28.32 11.85
CA SER A 35 12.94 29.13 12.27
C SER A 35 12.66 30.62 12.05
N ALA A 36 13.48 31.49 12.64
CA ALA A 36 13.46 32.93 12.35
C ALA A 36 13.67 33.26 10.86
N SER A 37 14.32 32.38 10.10
CA SER A 37 14.51 32.47 8.65
C SER A 37 13.36 31.84 7.84
N GLY A 38 12.29 31.37 8.49
CA GLY A 38 11.09 30.80 7.87
C GLY A 38 11.21 29.31 7.46
N GLN A 39 12.28 28.62 7.84
CA GLN A 39 12.50 27.21 7.51
C GLN A 39 11.70 26.30 8.44
N ARG A 40 11.10 25.23 7.90
CA ARG A 40 10.42 24.19 8.70
C ARG A 40 11.41 23.43 9.58
N LEU A 41 11.03 23.25 10.84
CA LEU A 41 11.81 22.65 11.91
C LEU A 41 11.01 21.51 12.57
N TYR A 42 11.60 20.32 12.58
CA TYR A 42 10.95 19.10 13.07
C TYR A 42 11.67 18.56 14.30
N GLY A 43 10.92 18.20 15.32
CA GLY A 43 11.44 17.53 16.52
C GLY A 43 11.50 16.01 16.41
N ALA A 44 11.89 15.36 17.50
CA ALA A 44 11.94 13.90 17.60
C ALA A 44 10.57 13.23 17.36
N ALA A 45 9.47 13.85 17.80
CA ALA A 45 8.11 13.35 17.57
C ALA A 45 7.79 13.16 16.07
N ALA A 46 8.32 14.01 15.19
CA ALA A 46 8.14 13.86 13.74
C ALA A 46 8.89 12.64 13.20
N VAL A 47 10.05 12.30 13.78
CA VAL A 47 10.82 11.10 13.40
C VAL A 47 10.04 9.85 13.77
N GLU A 48 9.53 9.78 15.00
CA GLU A 48 8.71 8.66 15.49
C GLU A 48 7.43 8.51 14.67
N ARG A 49 6.70 9.62 14.43
CA ARG A 49 5.49 9.64 13.61
C ARG A 49 5.75 9.14 12.19
N LEU A 50 6.82 9.61 11.54
CA LEU A 50 7.18 9.14 10.19
C LEU A 50 7.61 7.66 10.17
N GLY A 51 8.29 7.19 11.21
CA GLY A 51 8.61 5.78 11.40
C GLY A 51 7.34 4.92 11.48
N PHE A 52 6.37 5.35 12.28
CA PHE A 52 5.06 4.70 12.41
C PHE A 52 4.32 4.65 11.07
N ILE A 53 4.20 5.79 10.39
CA ILE A 53 3.50 5.88 9.10
C ILE A 53 4.17 4.95 8.08
N ARG A 54 5.50 4.98 7.96
CA ARG A 54 6.25 4.14 7.03
C ARG A 54 5.98 2.66 7.28
N HIS A 55 6.11 2.22 8.53
CA HIS A 55 5.88 0.82 8.89
C HIS A 55 4.44 0.37 8.60
N ALA A 56 3.45 1.19 8.91
CA ALA A 56 2.06 0.87 8.62
C ALA A 56 1.80 0.81 7.09
N ARG A 57 2.44 1.67 6.30
CA ARG A 57 2.37 1.60 4.83
C ARG A 57 3.01 0.33 4.29
N ASP A 58 4.12 -0.13 4.86
CA ASP A 58 4.79 -1.37 4.48
C ASP A 58 3.91 -2.61 4.75
N LEU A 59 3.10 -2.56 5.81
CA LEU A 59 2.08 -3.58 6.13
C LEU A 59 0.79 -3.47 5.29
N GLY A 60 0.75 -2.50 4.37
CA GLY A 60 -0.37 -2.31 3.45
C GLY A 60 -1.55 -1.54 4.02
N PHE A 61 -1.43 -0.92 5.20
CA PHE A 61 -2.53 -0.13 5.74
C PHE A 61 -2.83 1.09 4.83
N PRO A 62 -4.11 1.36 4.53
CA PRO A 62 -4.49 2.58 3.84
C PRO A 62 -4.28 3.80 4.74
N VAL A 63 -4.06 4.96 4.13
CA VAL A 63 -3.81 6.22 4.85
C VAL A 63 -4.93 6.55 5.85
N SER A 64 -6.18 6.21 5.54
CA SER A 64 -7.33 6.36 6.44
C SER A 64 -7.17 5.56 7.73
N ALA A 65 -6.77 4.29 7.65
CA ALA A 65 -6.51 3.45 8.81
C ALA A 65 -5.30 3.94 9.62
N ILE A 66 -4.25 4.43 8.95
CA ILE A 66 -3.07 4.99 9.64
C ILE A 66 -3.46 6.23 10.45
N ARG A 67 -4.32 7.10 9.92
CA ARG A 67 -4.84 8.25 10.66
C ARG A 67 -5.62 7.84 11.89
N GLU A 68 -6.47 6.81 11.76
CA GLU A 68 -7.25 6.27 12.86
C GLU A 68 -6.35 5.67 13.95
N LEU A 69 -5.31 4.93 13.56
CA LEU A 69 -4.34 4.39 14.51
C LEU A 69 -3.56 5.48 15.24
N ILE A 70 -3.15 6.53 14.52
CA ILE A 70 -2.48 7.71 15.09
C ILE A 70 -3.38 8.42 16.11
N SER A 71 -4.66 8.62 15.81
CA SER A 71 -5.57 9.31 16.73
C SER A 71 -5.82 8.51 18.00
N LEU A 72 -5.76 7.18 17.93
CA LEU A 72 -5.88 6.30 19.08
C LEU A 72 -4.66 6.34 20.01
N GLN A 73 -3.48 6.73 19.52
CA GLN A 73 -2.29 6.88 20.37
C GLN A 73 -2.35 8.08 21.31
N VAL A 74 -3.28 9.02 21.09
CA VAL A 74 -3.41 10.25 21.91
C VAL A 74 -3.90 9.94 23.33
N ASP A 75 -4.59 8.81 23.54
CA ASP A 75 -5.05 8.35 24.85
C ASP A 75 -4.57 6.91 25.14
N PRO A 76 -3.38 6.75 25.75
CA PRO A 76 -2.82 5.43 26.07
C PRO A 76 -3.65 4.60 27.07
N GLY A 77 -4.61 5.22 27.78
CA GLY A 77 -5.48 4.54 28.73
C GLY A 77 -6.71 3.89 28.10
N ARG A 78 -6.94 4.11 26.80
CA ARG A 78 -8.09 3.58 26.06
C ARG A 78 -7.92 2.11 25.71
N ASP A 79 -9.01 1.36 25.74
CA ASP A 79 -9.06 -0.03 25.28
C ASP A 79 -8.59 -0.16 23.82
N CYS A 80 -7.79 -1.19 23.56
CA CYS A 80 -7.18 -1.43 22.26
C CYS A 80 -8.10 -2.14 21.24
N ASP A 81 -9.38 -2.31 21.57
CA ASP A 81 -10.37 -3.02 20.73
C ASP A 81 -10.44 -2.47 19.30
N LEU A 82 -10.41 -1.15 19.14
CA LEU A 82 -10.47 -0.53 17.82
C LEU A 82 -9.16 -0.76 17.03
N VAL A 83 -8.01 -0.78 17.72
CA VAL A 83 -6.71 -1.12 17.09
C VAL A 83 -6.72 -2.56 16.58
N ASP A 84 -7.21 -3.50 17.40
CA ASP A 84 -7.36 -4.91 17.01
C ASP A 84 -8.30 -5.07 15.81
N GLN A 85 -9.45 -4.37 15.80
CA GLN A 85 -10.37 -4.37 14.65
C GLN A 85 -9.72 -3.88 13.36
N ILE A 86 -8.97 -2.77 13.41
CA ILE A 86 -8.24 -2.23 12.26
C ILE A 86 -7.23 -3.25 11.73
N ALA A 87 -6.47 -3.89 12.62
CA ALA A 87 -5.49 -4.90 12.24
C ALA A 87 -6.13 -6.14 11.62
N ARG A 88 -7.24 -6.64 12.19
CA ARG A 88 -7.99 -7.80 11.65
C ARG A 88 -8.55 -7.53 10.26
N ARG A 89 -9.07 -6.32 10.03
CA ARG A 89 -9.56 -5.90 8.71
C ARG A 89 -8.43 -5.93 7.68
N GLN A 90 -7.26 -5.37 8.00
CA GLN A 90 -6.11 -5.41 7.10
C GLN A 90 -5.65 -6.85 6.82
N LEU A 91 -5.62 -7.71 7.85
CA LEU A 91 -5.30 -9.13 7.66
C LEU A 91 -6.30 -9.83 6.73
N GLY A 92 -7.60 -9.50 6.83
CA GLY A 92 -8.64 -9.98 5.93
C GLY A 92 -8.36 -9.60 4.47
N GLU A 93 -8.03 -8.33 4.20
CA GLU A 93 -7.68 -7.85 2.86
C GLU A 93 -6.43 -8.54 2.30
N VAL A 94 -5.39 -8.72 3.12
CA VAL A 94 -4.18 -9.46 2.74
C VAL A 94 -4.52 -10.90 2.35
N ARG A 95 -5.33 -11.59 3.14
CA ARG A 95 -5.76 -12.98 2.85
C ARG A 95 -6.57 -13.06 1.57
N ARG A 96 -7.50 -12.12 1.36
CA ARG A 96 -8.29 -12.04 0.12
C ARG A 96 -7.37 -11.90 -1.10
N ARG A 97 -6.38 -11.00 -1.03
CA ARG A 97 -5.43 -10.79 -2.13
C ARG A 97 -4.52 -11.99 -2.36
N LEU A 98 -4.14 -12.71 -1.30
CA LEU A 98 -3.38 -13.96 -1.42
C LEU A 98 -4.19 -15.00 -2.21
N THR A 99 -5.46 -15.25 -1.83
CA THR A 99 -6.32 -16.19 -2.54
C THR A 99 -6.49 -15.83 -4.02
N GLN A 100 -6.62 -14.54 -4.34
CA GLN A 100 -6.70 -14.08 -5.73
C GLN A 100 -5.39 -14.32 -6.50
N LEU A 101 -4.24 -14.10 -5.86
CA LEU A 101 -2.93 -14.33 -6.47
C LEU A 101 -2.65 -15.83 -6.68
N GLU A 102 -3.07 -16.68 -5.74
CA GLU A 102 -2.97 -18.14 -5.86
C GLU A 102 -3.82 -18.66 -7.03
N ALA A 103 -5.05 -18.13 -7.21
CA ALA A 103 -5.90 -18.47 -8.34
C ALA A 103 -5.28 -18.04 -9.69
N LEU A 104 -4.70 -16.84 -9.73
CA LEU A 104 -3.99 -16.34 -10.93
C LEU A 104 -2.74 -17.17 -11.23
N GLU A 105 -1.95 -17.51 -10.22
CA GLU A 105 -0.78 -18.37 -10.36
C GLU A 105 -1.17 -19.74 -10.91
N ALA A 106 -2.26 -20.33 -10.42
CA ALA A 106 -2.78 -21.60 -10.92
C ALA A 106 -3.17 -21.52 -12.40
N GLU A 107 -3.82 -20.43 -12.84
CA GLU A 107 -4.14 -20.20 -14.25
C GLU A 107 -2.87 -20.10 -15.12
N LEU A 108 -1.93 -19.25 -14.72
CA LEU A 108 -0.68 -19.08 -15.46
C LEU A 108 0.10 -20.39 -15.56
N LYS A 109 0.15 -21.18 -14.48
CA LYS A 109 0.78 -22.51 -14.50
C LYS A 109 0.11 -23.43 -15.52
N ARG A 110 -1.23 -23.51 -15.55
CA ARG A 110 -1.94 -24.33 -16.54
C ARG A 110 -1.65 -23.91 -17.97
N MET A 111 -1.71 -22.61 -18.25
CA MET A 111 -1.41 -22.07 -19.59
C MET A 111 -0.01 -22.45 -20.05
N ILE A 112 0.98 -22.35 -19.15
CA ILE A 112 2.37 -22.72 -19.44
C ILE A 112 2.49 -24.24 -19.65
N THR A 113 1.89 -25.06 -18.79
CA THR A 113 1.96 -26.53 -18.91
C THR A 113 1.24 -27.06 -20.15
N ALA A 114 0.16 -26.42 -20.59
CA ALA A 114 -0.58 -26.79 -21.80
C ALA A 114 0.16 -26.41 -23.10
N CYS A 115 1.25 -25.65 -23.01
CA CYS A 115 2.04 -25.24 -24.17
C CYS A 115 3.18 -26.21 -24.41
N GLU A 116 3.13 -26.95 -25.51
CA GLU A 116 4.21 -27.86 -25.94
C GLU A 116 5.32 -27.14 -26.73
N GLY A 117 5.19 -25.83 -26.94
CA GLY A 117 6.08 -25.04 -27.79
C GLY A 117 5.76 -25.20 -29.29
N GLY A 118 6.64 -24.69 -30.15
CA GLY A 118 6.48 -24.78 -31.62
C GLY A 118 6.01 -23.47 -32.26
N LYS A 119 4.94 -23.52 -33.07
CA LYS A 119 4.46 -22.37 -33.85
C LYS A 119 3.44 -21.54 -33.08
N VAL A 120 3.47 -20.22 -33.26
CA VAL A 120 2.49 -19.28 -32.69
C VAL A 120 1.05 -19.65 -33.04
N ALA A 121 0.82 -20.17 -34.26
CA ALA A 121 -0.49 -20.59 -34.74
C ALA A 121 -1.12 -21.74 -33.92
N SER A 122 -0.33 -22.50 -33.16
CA SER A 122 -0.78 -23.61 -32.30
C SER A 122 -0.45 -23.36 -30.82
N CYS A 123 -0.23 -22.11 -30.42
CA CYS A 123 0.20 -21.77 -29.07
C CYS A 123 -0.99 -21.79 -28.10
N SER A 124 -1.03 -22.78 -27.20
CA SER A 124 -2.06 -22.93 -26.16
C SER A 124 -2.17 -21.72 -25.23
N VAL A 125 -1.07 -20.99 -25.00
CA VAL A 125 -1.07 -19.75 -24.20
C VAL A 125 -1.87 -18.65 -24.89
N LEU A 126 -1.65 -18.44 -26.19
CA LEU A 126 -2.37 -17.41 -26.95
C LEU A 126 -3.85 -17.79 -27.13
N ALA A 127 -4.12 -19.08 -27.31
CA ALA A 127 -5.49 -19.59 -27.34
C ALA A 127 -6.23 -19.34 -26.02
N ALA A 128 -5.61 -19.62 -24.86
CA ALA A 128 -6.20 -19.35 -23.56
C ALA A 128 -6.44 -17.84 -23.31
N LEU A 129 -5.51 -16.97 -23.72
CA LEU A 129 -5.69 -15.52 -23.61
C LEU A 129 -6.78 -14.96 -24.53
N GLY A 130 -7.00 -15.58 -25.69
CA GLY A 130 -8.05 -15.18 -26.64
C GLY A 130 -9.46 -15.60 -26.21
N HIS A 131 -9.57 -16.55 -25.28
CA HIS A 131 -10.81 -17.22 -24.91
C HIS A 131 -10.93 -17.34 -23.39
N HIS A 132 -11.46 -16.28 -22.74
CA HIS A 132 -11.66 -16.25 -21.28
C HIS A 132 -12.60 -17.38 -20.77
N GLU A 133 -13.35 -18.01 -21.66
CA GLU A 133 -14.14 -19.23 -21.38
C GLU A 133 -13.30 -20.46 -21.00
N HIS A 134 -11.99 -20.43 -21.21
CA HIS A 134 -11.07 -21.49 -20.82
C HIS A 134 -10.42 -21.30 -19.44
N CYS A 135 -10.77 -20.24 -18.70
CA CYS A 135 -10.26 -19.99 -17.36
C CYS A 135 -10.93 -20.89 -16.32
N LEU A 136 -10.17 -21.43 -15.34
CA LEU A 136 -10.77 -22.23 -14.24
C LEU A 136 -11.35 -21.36 -13.12
N HIS A 137 -11.16 -20.04 -13.18
CA HIS A 137 -11.65 -19.11 -12.16
C HIS A 137 -12.39 -17.94 -12.85
N GLU A 138 -13.63 -17.66 -12.43
CA GLU A 138 -14.46 -16.59 -13.00
C GLU A 138 -14.05 -15.17 -12.55
N GLU A 139 -13.20 -15.09 -11.52
CA GLU A 139 -12.72 -13.84 -10.92
C GLU A 139 -11.19 -13.81 -10.80
N HIS A 140 -10.56 -13.02 -11.68
CA HIS A 140 -9.17 -12.62 -11.53
C HIS A 140 -9.12 -11.15 -11.07
N ALA A 141 -8.12 -10.81 -10.24
CA ALA A 141 -7.90 -9.43 -9.76
C ALA A 141 -7.79 -8.36 -10.89
N GLY A 142 -7.60 -8.79 -12.14
CA GLY A 142 -7.56 -7.91 -13.32
C GLY A 142 -8.91 -7.30 -13.74
N LYS A 143 -10.07 -7.79 -13.25
CA LYS A 143 -11.38 -7.16 -13.52
C LYS A 143 -11.43 -5.69 -13.08
N GLU A 144 -10.78 -5.36 -11.96
CA GLU A 144 -10.69 -3.99 -11.44
C GLU A 144 -9.74 -3.10 -12.27
N VAL A 145 -8.69 -3.68 -12.87
CA VAL A 145 -7.74 -2.96 -13.73
C VAL A 145 -8.34 -2.61 -15.09
N LEU A 146 -9.15 -3.51 -15.67
CA LEU A 146 -9.86 -3.28 -16.94
C LEU A 146 -11.05 -2.31 -16.81
N ALA A 147 -11.75 -2.31 -15.67
CA ALA A 147 -12.83 -1.36 -15.39
C ALA A 147 -12.34 0.09 -15.22
N ALA A 148 -11.04 0.29 -14.92
CA ALA A 148 -10.42 1.60 -14.76
C ALA A 148 -9.75 2.14 -16.04
N LEU A 149 -9.78 1.38 -17.16
CA LEU A 149 -9.27 1.86 -18.44
C LEU A 149 -10.35 2.70 -19.13
N PRO A 150 -10.03 3.94 -19.57
CA PRO A 150 -10.98 4.73 -20.34
C PRO A 150 -11.28 4.00 -21.65
N SER A 151 -12.57 3.74 -21.89
CA SER A 151 -13.04 3.38 -23.24
C SER A 151 -12.66 4.50 -24.19
N LYS A 152 -12.16 4.13 -25.37
CA LYS A 152 -11.67 5.01 -26.45
C LYS A 152 -12.45 6.32 -26.60
#